data_AF-A0A5C7QVW7-F1
#
_entry.id   AF-A0A5C7QVW7-F1
#
_cell.length_a   1.000
_cell.length_b   1.000
_cell.length_c   1.000
_cell.angle_alpha   90.00
_cell.angle_beta   90.00
_cell.angle_gamma   90.00
#
_symmetry.space_group_name_H-M   'P 1'
#
loop_
_entity.id
_entity.type
_entity.pdbx_description
1 polymer ?
#
loop_
_entity_poly.entity_id
_entity_poly.type
_entity_poly.pdbx_seq_one_letter_code
_entity_poly.pdbx_strand_id
1 'polypeptide(L)'
;MKRADGGFEYRATVPAEAFFTQTTLVDSRFLVWNDFFRHLPGILTGLGIIGTFAGLISGLEGFAPSEEASVARESLSTLLHGVKEAFHLSAFAITCAILVTFAEKALLTFAYKKVERLTQEIDALYDTGAGEEYLARLVAADEANTAQTAQLKDALVNDLRGLLTELTERQITEQKNANFQLGQLIGNSMSRVSSSLDELANNIQGNNAENRQNLAGTLDQLIAGFMDRMDAMFGEQMHTIQASMNQSAQTMFRVEQAMTGLVNNIQTTTSAVMEEVMRSMETTMQRTQVSQEKMTEKMNDFVNQLQNQMHEQQQNANQTMQAGLARIAQVQEQQHQQLTNQTEDLIVSVGEAAQIMQANVTELKRVTTDAVNGMNSGADRMKNAADAFTKAGHSITGVLDKANPLATQLSSTSNLLTQASQHLANHLS
;
A
#
# COMPACT_ATOMS: atom_id res chain seq x y z
N MET A 1 14.03 18.43 -9.77
CA MET A 1 14.88 19.22 -10.69
C MET A 1 13.99 20.04 -11.60
N LYS A 2 14.44 21.18 -12.14
CA LYS A 2 13.65 21.97 -13.09
C LYS A 2 13.94 21.49 -14.51
N ARG A 3 12.90 21.17 -15.28
CA ARG A 3 13.00 20.93 -16.73
C ARG A 3 13.41 22.23 -17.44
N ALA A 4 13.94 22.11 -18.66
CA ALA A 4 14.39 23.23 -19.49
C ALA A 4 13.27 24.23 -19.86
N ASP A 5 12.01 23.85 -19.65
CA ASP A 5 10.80 24.67 -19.81
C ASP A 5 10.41 25.44 -18.53
N GLY A 6 11.16 25.31 -17.43
CA GLY A 6 10.88 25.93 -16.14
C GLY A 6 9.91 25.16 -15.23
N GLY A 7 9.41 23.99 -15.67
CA GLY A 7 8.52 23.12 -14.90
C GLY A 7 9.24 22.28 -13.84
N PHE A 8 8.51 21.85 -12.81
CA PHE A 8 9.01 20.88 -11.83
C PHE A 8 9.00 19.47 -12.42
N GLU A 9 10.14 18.79 -12.36
CA GLU A 9 10.28 17.39 -12.74
C GLU A 9 10.07 16.51 -11.50
N TYR A 10 9.00 15.73 -11.52
CA TYR A 10 8.69 14.73 -10.51
C TYR A 10 9.20 13.37 -11.01
N ARG A 11 10.04 12.71 -10.21
CA ARG A 11 10.64 11.42 -10.53
C ARG A 11 10.46 10.45 -9.36
N ALA A 12 10.31 9.17 -9.66
CA ALA A 12 10.17 8.13 -8.65
C ALA A 12 11.56 7.67 -8.16
N THR A 13 11.79 7.73 -6.85
CA THR A 13 13.00 7.18 -6.21
C THR A 13 12.83 5.72 -5.81
N VAL A 14 11.59 5.25 -5.69
CA VAL A 14 11.19 3.89 -5.30
C VAL A 14 9.95 3.50 -6.11
N PRO A 15 9.79 2.22 -6.52
CA PRO A 15 8.59 1.75 -7.22
C PRO A 15 7.31 1.96 -6.41
N ALA A 16 6.20 2.23 -7.08
CA ALA A 16 4.88 2.39 -6.48
C ALA A 16 4.44 1.16 -5.67
N GLU A 17 4.89 -0.03 -6.06
CA GLU A 17 4.63 -1.29 -5.34
C GLU A 17 5.11 -1.26 -3.88
N ALA A 18 6.17 -0.49 -3.55
CA ALA A 18 6.65 -0.37 -2.18
C ALA A 18 5.63 0.33 -1.25
N PHE A 19 4.77 1.18 -1.81
CA PHE A 19 3.72 1.90 -1.08
C PHE A 19 2.36 1.22 -1.22
N PHE A 20 2.06 0.70 -2.42
CA PHE A 20 0.79 0.07 -2.77
C PHE A 20 0.95 -1.45 -2.88
N THR A 21 1.37 -2.08 -1.78
CA THR A 21 1.55 -3.54 -1.75
C THR A 21 0.20 -4.26 -1.82
N GLN A 22 0.22 -5.45 -2.43
CA GLN A 22 -0.94 -6.34 -2.49
C GLN A 22 -1.45 -6.70 -1.09
N THR A 23 -0.53 -6.90 -0.15
CA THR A 23 -0.85 -7.24 1.25
C THR A 23 -1.56 -6.10 1.98
N THR A 24 -1.14 -4.85 1.77
CA THR A 24 -1.80 -3.72 2.45
C THR A 24 -3.12 -3.35 1.79
N LEU A 25 -3.24 -3.38 0.46
CA LEU A 25 -4.48 -2.95 -0.21
C LEU A 25 -5.55 -4.03 -0.29
N VAL A 26 -5.16 -5.27 -0.60
CA VAL A 26 -6.09 -6.38 -0.77
C VAL A 26 -6.23 -7.12 0.54
N ASP A 27 -5.13 -7.59 1.13
CA ASP A 27 -5.25 -8.49 2.28
C ASP A 27 -5.75 -7.76 3.53
N SER A 28 -5.34 -6.52 3.82
CA SER A 28 -5.78 -5.82 5.05
C SER A 28 -7.25 -5.39 5.08
N ARG A 29 -7.79 -4.91 3.94
CA ARG A 29 -9.19 -4.43 3.84
C ARG A 29 -10.13 -5.60 3.61
N PHE A 30 -9.70 -6.58 2.82
CA PHE A 30 -10.50 -7.73 2.51
C PHE A 30 -10.46 -8.76 3.65
N LEU A 31 -9.47 -8.77 4.57
CA LEU A 31 -9.32 -9.76 5.65
C LEU A 31 -10.60 -10.06 6.44
N VAL A 32 -11.35 -9.02 6.82
CA VAL A 32 -12.59 -9.18 7.60
C VAL A 32 -13.68 -9.92 6.80
N TRP A 33 -13.69 -9.74 5.48
CA TRP A 33 -14.56 -10.48 4.56
C TRP A 33 -13.92 -11.83 4.15
N ASN A 34 -12.60 -11.86 3.95
CA ASN A 34 -11.83 -12.99 3.45
C ASN A 34 -11.81 -14.14 4.45
N ASP A 35 -11.62 -13.89 5.74
CA ASP A 35 -11.61 -14.97 6.73
C ASP A 35 -12.97 -15.67 6.81
N PHE A 36 -14.09 -14.93 6.76
CA PHE A 36 -15.42 -15.53 6.71
C PHE A 36 -15.62 -16.34 5.43
N PHE A 37 -15.35 -15.75 4.26
CA PHE A 37 -15.53 -16.43 2.96
C PHE A 37 -14.57 -17.61 2.76
N ARG A 38 -13.37 -17.58 3.34
CA ARG A 38 -12.39 -18.68 3.32
C ARG A 38 -12.90 -19.91 4.08
N HIS A 39 -13.65 -19.70 5.15
CA HIS A 39 -14.23 -20.79 5.95
C HIS A 39 -15.67 -21.15 5.51
N LEU A 40 -16.33 -20.30 4.71
CA LEU A 40 -17.71 -20.48 4.25
C LEU A 40 -17.94 -21.77 3.44
N PRO A 41 -17.08 -22.19 2.49
CA PRO A 41 -17.21 -23.50 1.84
C PRO A 41 -17.19 -24.65 2.84
N GLY A 42 -16.30 -24.59 3.84
CA GLY A 42 -16.24 -25.58 4.92
C GLY A 42 -17.53 -25.64 5.72
N ILE A 43 -18.07 -24.48 6.12
CA ILE A 43 -19.34 -24.38 6.85
C ILE A 43 -20.50 -24.93 6.01
N LEU A 44 -20.58 -24.59 4.72
CA LEU A 44 -21.62 -25.09 3.82
C LEU A 44 -21.54 -26.61 3.63
N THR A 45 -20.34 -27.17 3.45
CA THR A 45 -20.16 -28.63 3.38
C THR A 45 -20.53 -29.33 4.69
N GLY A 46 -20.16 -28.74 5.84
CA GLY A 46 -20.56 -29.23 7.15
C GLY A 46 -22.07 -29.22 7.35
N LEU A 47 -22.76 -28.16 6.92
CA LEU A 47 -24.21 -28.06 6.95
C LEU A 47 -24.87 -29.13 6.06
N GLY A 48 -24.30 -29.41 4.89
CA GLY A 48 -24.74 -30.50 4.01
C GLY A 48 -24.61 -31.88 4.67
N ILE A 49 -23.49 -32.15 5.33
CA ILE A 49 -23.27 -33.40 6.07
C ILE A 49 -24.28 -33.53 7.21
N ILE A 50 -24.47 -32.49 8.02
CA ILE A 50 -25.47 -32.47 9.11
C ILE A 50 -26.88 -32.70 8.57
N GLY A 51 -27.25 -32.06 7.46
CA GLY A 51 -28.54 -32.28 6.80
C GLY A 51 -28.72 -33.72 6.31
N THR A 52 -27.64 -34.36 5.83
CA THR A 52 -27.67 -35.77 5.41
C THR A 52 -27.93 -36.69 6.62
N PHE A 53 -27.26 -36.43 7.75
CA PHE A 53 -27.48 -37.17 8.99
C PHE A 53 -28.88 -36.95 9.56
N ALA A 54 -29.39 -35.72 9.55
CA ALA A 54 -30.74 -35.41 10.01
C ALA A 54 -31.81 -36.13 9.19
N GLY A 55 -31.67 -36.16 7.86
CA GLY A 55 -32.60 -36.88 6.99
C GLY A 55 -32.52 -38.41 7.16
N LEU A 56 -31.33 -38.96 7.43
CA LEU A 56 -31.18 -40.37 7.81
C LEU A 56 -31.87 -40.69 9.14
N ILE A 57 -31.71 -39.84 10.16
CA ILE A 57 -32.37 -40.02 11.46
C ILE A 57 -33.89 -39.97 11.30
N SER A 58 -34.42 -38.98 10.59
CA SER A 58 -35.86 -38.86 10.34
C SER A 58 -36.43 -40.02 9.53
N GLY A 59 -35.67 -40.52 8.53
CA GLY A 59 -36.05 -41.71 7.77
C GLY A 59 -36.06 -43.00 8.61
N LEU A 60 -35.17 -43.11 9.60
CA LEU A 60 -35.10 -44.26 10.52
C LEU A 60 -36.19 -44.23 11.60
N GLU A 61 -36.65 -43.05 12.03
CA GLU A 61 -37.78 -42.92 12.97
C GLU A 61 -39.10 -43.45 12.36
N GLY A 62 -39.27 -43.33 11.05
CA GLY A 62 -40.41 -43.90 10.31
C GLY A 62 -40.29 -45.39 9.98
N PHE A 63 -39.17 -46.04 10.32
CA PHE A 63 -38.92 -47.43 9.99
C PHE A 63 -39.49 -48.38 11.05
N ALA A 64 -40.62 -49.02 10.73
CA ALA A 64 -41.19 -50.10 11.52
C ALA A 64 -40.88 -51.47 10.87
N PRO A 65 -40.04 -52.32 11.50
CA PRO A 65 -39.83 -53.68 11.03
C PRO A 65 -41.08 -54.55 11.28
N SER A 66 -41.65 -55.13 10.21
CA SER A 66 -42.84 -56.00 10.25
C SER A 66 -42.59 -57.26 9.42
N GLU A 67 -43.20 -58.39 9.80
CA GLU A 67 -43.12 -59.66 9.05
C GLU A 67 -44.00 -59.68 7.79
N GLU A 68 -44.95 -58.75 7.67
CA GLU A 68 -45.78 -58.59 6.47
C GLU A 68 -45.03 -57.84 5.36
N ALA A 69 -44.86 -58.50 4.22
CA ALA A 69 -44.11 -57.98 3.08
C ALA A 69 -44.63 -56.65 2.52
N SER A 70 -45.93 -56.35 2.67
CA SER A 70 -46.54 -55.07 2.27
C SER A 70 -46.11 -53.92 3.17
N VAL A 71 -46.19 -54.10 4.49
CA VAL A 71 -45.84 -53.11 5.50
C VAL A 71 -44.34 -52.83 5.52
N ALA A 72 -43.51 -53.87 5.35
CA ALA A 72 -42.06 -53.72 5.20
C ALA A 72 -41.65 -52.94 3.95
N ARG A 73 -42.39 -53.10 2.83
CA ARG A 73 -42.12 -52.37 1.59
C ARG A 73 -42.49 -50.88 1.71
N GLU A 74 -43.55 -50.56 2.44
CA GLU A 74 -43.97 -49.20 2.70
C GLU A 74 -43.01 -48.48 3.65
N SER A 75 -42.57 -49.12 4.74
CA SER A 75 -41.58 -48.55 5.65
C SER A 75 -40.21 -48.36 4.98
N LEU A 76 -39.80 -49.28 4.10
CA LEU A 76 -38.60 -49.12 3.29
C LEU A 76 -38.73 -47.96 2.29
N SER A 77 -39.92 -47.76 1.71
CA SER A 77 -40.19 -46.65 0.79
C SER A 77 -40.07 -45.30 1.49
N THR A 78 -40.58 -45.17 2.71
CA THR A 78 -40.47 -43.96 3.54
C THR A 78 -39.01 -43.67 3.92
N LEU A 79 -38.27 -44.70 4.34
CA LEU A 79 -36.83 -44.60 4.61
C LEU A 79 -36.06 -44.10 3.37
N LEU A 80 -36.27 -44.73 2.21
CA LEU A 80 -35.58 -44.35 0.97
C LEU A 80 -35.95 -42.94 0.51
N HIS A 81 -37.17 -42.47 0.78
CA HIS A 81 -37.57 -41.10 0.45
C HIS A 81 -36.82 -40.08 1.32
N GLY A 82 -36.79 -40.28 2.64
CA GLY A 82 -36.06 -39.41 3.57
C GLY A 82 -34.56 -39.36 3.27
N VAL A 83 -33.95 -40.50 2.95
CA VAL A 83 -32.54 -40.57 2.53
C VAL A 83 -32.33 -39.80 1.21
N LYS A 84 -33.19 -39.99 0.22
CA LYS A 84 -33.07 -39.31 -1.08
C LYS A 84 -33.13 -37.79 -0.94
N GLU A 85 -34.04 -37.25 -0.14
CA GLU A 85 -34.14 -35.80 0.11
C GLU A 85 -32.88 -35.27 0.80
N ALA A 86 -32.35 -36.01 1.78
CA ALA A 86 -31.11 -35.66 2.48
C ALA A 86 -29.89 -35.61 1.53
N PHE A 87 -29.81 -36.55 0.58
CA PHE A 87 -28.76 -36.57 -0.45
C PHE A 87 -28.86 -35.38 -1.41
N HIS A 88 -30.08 -34.98 -1.81
CA HIS A 88 -30.27 -33.78 -2.64
C HIS A 88 -29.83 -32.49 -1.92
N LEU A 89 -30.14 -32.38 -0.62
CA LEU A 89 -29.70 -31.25 0.21
C LEU A 89 -28.16 -31.18 0.31
N SER A 90 -27.50 -32.32 0.48
CA SER A 90 -26.04 -32.42 0.52
C SER A 90 -25.39 -32.05 -0.82
N ALA A 91 -25.95 -32.55 -1.93
CA ALA A 91 -25.50 -32.20 -3.27
C ALA A 91 -25.63 -30.69 -3.55
N PHE A 92 -26.71 -30.07 -3.10
CA PHE A 92 -26.91 -28.63 -3.19
C PHE A 92 -25.88 -27.86 -2.35
N ALA A 93 -25.65 -28.28 -1.11
CA ALA A 93 -24.67 -27.65 -0.21
C ALA A 93 -23.24 -27.70 -0.76
N ILE A 94 -22.82 -28.85 -1.31
CA ILE A 94 -21.51 -29.02 -1.95
C ILE A 94 -21.40 -28.15 -3.21
N THR A 95 -22.44 -28.11 -4.03
CA THR A 95 -22.45 -27.27 -5.25
C THR A 95 -22.31 -25.79 -4.90
N CYS A 96 -23.05 -25.33 -3.88
CA CYS A 96 -22.92 -23.98 -3.36
C CYS A 96 -21.50 -23.70 -2.80
N ALA A 97 -20.90 -24.64 -2.08
CA ALA A 97 -19.53 -24.50 -1.56
C ALA A 97 -18.48 -24.35 -2.68
N ILE A 98 -18.63 -25.11 -3.77
CA ILE A 98 -17.76 -25.00 -4.95
C ILE A 98 -17.94 -23.64 -5.63
N LEU A 99 -19.19 -23.20 -5.83
CA LEU A 99 -19.48 -21.90 -6.44
C LEU A 99 -18.92 -20.73 -5.62
N VAL A 100 -19.06 -20.78 -4.29
CA VAL A 100 -18.49 -19.77 -3.39
C VAL A 100 -16.97 -19.75 -3.49
N THR A 101 -16.30 -20.91 -3.45
CA THR A 101 -14.84 -21.00 -3.60
C THR A 101 -14.38 -20.42 -4.94
N PHE A 102 -15.08 -20.74 -6.02
CA PHE A 102 -14.77 -20.22 -7.35
C PHE A 102 -14.93 -18.70 -7.42
N ALA A 103 -16.04 -18.16 -6.91
CA ALA A 103 -16.30 -16.73 -6.87
C ALA A 103 -15.26 -15.98 -6.01
N GLU A 104 -14.88 -16.53 -4.86
CA GLU A 104 -13.80 -16.00 -4.00
C GLU A 104 -12.49 -15.88 -4.78
N LYS A 105 -12.03 -16.97 -5.41
CA LYS A 105 -10.76 -16.98 -6.17
C LYS A 105 -10.80 -16.06 -7.39
N ALA A 106 -11.94 -15.99 -8.08
CA ALA A 106 -12.11 -15.08 -9.21
C ALA A 106 -12.03 -13.61 -8.78
N LEU A 107 -12.70 -13.26 -7.67
CA LEU A 107 -12.72 -11.89 -7.15
C LEU A 107 -11.33 -11.47 -6.62
N LEU A 108 -10.63 -12.35 -5.90
CA LEU A 108 -9.26 -12.11 -5.44
C LEU A 108 -8.30 -11.88 -6.62
N THR A 109 -8.38 -12.72 -7.64
CA THR A 109 -7.54 -12.57 -8.84
C THR A 109 -7.81 -11.25 -9.56
N PHE A 110 -9.07 -10.81 -9.60
CA PHE A 110 -9.43 -9.51 -10.18
C PHE A 110 -8.89 -8.34 -9.35
N ALA A 111 -8.97 -8.43 -8.03
CA ALA A 111 -8.43 -7.41 -7.12
C ALA A 111 -6.91 -7.29 -7.26
N TYR A 112 -6.17 -8.40 -7.29
CA TYR A 112 -4.72 -8.38 -7.50
C TYR A 112 -4.34 -7.75 -8.85
N LYS A 113 -5.04 -8.11 -9.94
CA LYS A 113 -4.82 -7.47 -11.26
C LYS A 113 -5.10 -5.96 -11.24
N LYS A 114 -6.08 -5.50 -10.46
CA LYS A 114 -6.38 -4.07 -10.33
C LYS A 114 -5.29 -3.32 -9.57
N VAL A 115 -4.74 -3.91 -8.51
CA VAL A 115 -3.62 -3.33 -7.77
C VAL A 115 -2.37 -3.28 -8.64
N GLU A 116 -2.05 -4.35 -9.36
CA GLU A 116 -0.92 -4.39 -10.29
C GLU A 116 -1.06 -3.36 -11.41
N ARG A 117 -2.26 -3.20 -11.97
CA ARG A 117 -2.50 -2.16 -12.98
C ARG A 117 -2.37 -0.76 -12.40
N LEU A 118 -2.84 -0.54 -11.18
CA LEU A 118 -2.71 0.74 -10.49
C LEU A 118 -1.23 1.06 -10.24
N THR A 119 -0.43 0.12 -9.74
CA THR A 119 1.01 0.34 -9.54
C THR A 119 1.72 0.64 -10.85
N GLN A 120 1.41 -0.09 -11.92
CA GLN A 120 1.96 0.18 -13.25
C GLN A 120 1.56 1.55 -13.80
N GLU A 121 0.29 1.98 -13.64
CA GLU A 121 -0.16 3.30 -14.08
C GLU A 121 0.49 4.44 -13.27
N ILE A 122 0.75 4.23 -11.98
CA ILE A 122 1.49 5.18 -11.13
C ILE A 122 2.96 5.22 -11.56
N ASP A 123 3.61 4.08 -11.72
CA ASP A 123 5.01 4.02 -12.15
C ASP A 123 5.21 4.60 -13.55
N ALA A 124 4.26 4.41 -14.46
CA ALA A 124 4.30 5.03 -15.80
C ALA A 124 4.18 6.56 -15.77
N LEU A 125 3.70 7.16 -14.68
CA LEU A 125 3.57 8.60 -14.52
C LEU A 125 4.90 9.28 -14.12
N TYR A 126 5.87 8.51 -13.64
CA TYR A 126 7.14 9.02 -13.13
C TYR A 126 8.34 8.33 -13.76
N ASP A 127 9.31 9.10 -14.25
CA ASP A 127 10.56 8.54 -14.77
C ASP A 127 11.37 7.89 -13.62
N THR A 128 11.90 6.70 -13.87
CA THR A 128 12.72 5.94 -12.91
C THR A 128 14.17 6.40 -12.95
N GLY A 129 14.96 6.09 -11.90
CA GLY A 129 16.43 6.18 -12.00
C GLY A 129 17.07 7.52 -11.58
N ALA A 130 16.49 8.24 -10.62
CA ALA A 130 17.10 9.46 -10.07
C ALA A 130 18.51 9.28 -9.47
N GLY A 131 18.96 8.06 -9.16
CA GLY A 131 20.29 7.80 -8.61
C GLY A 131 21.37 7.51 -9.67
N GLU A 132 21.08 6.58 -10.58
CA GLU A 132 22.07 6.09 -11.55
C GLU A 132 22.41 7.12 -12.64
N GLU A 133 21.42 7.88 -13.12
CA GLU A 133 21.67 8.95 -14.09
C GLU A 133 22.47 10.11 -13.50
N TYR A 134 22.28 10.40 -12.20
CA TYR A 134 23.10 11.40 -11.50
C TYR A 134 24.54 10.96 -11.35
N LEU A 135 24.77 9.69 -10.98
CA LEU A 135 26.11 9.11 -10.94
C LEU A 135 26.77 9.12 -12.32
N ALA A 136 26.04 8.71 -13.36
CA ALA A 136 26.54 8.75 -14.73
C ALA A 136 26.87 10.18 -15.20
N ARG A 137 26.01 11.15 -14.88
CA ARG A 137 26.23 12.56 -15.23
C ARG A 137 27.40 13.18 -14.47
N LEU A 138 27.61 12.80 -13.22
CA LEU A 138 28.74 13.24 -12.42
C LEU A 138 30.06 12.72 -13.00
N VAL A 139 30.11 11.43 -13.36
CA VAL A 139 31.27 10.82 -14.02
C VAL A 139 31.55 11.47 -15.37
N ALA A 140 30.53 11.66 -16.20
CA ALA A 140 30.69 12.32 -17.50
C ALA A 140 31.19 13.77 -17.38
N ALA A 141 30.77 14.51 -16.34
CA ALA A 141 31.25 15.86 -16.08
C ALA A 141 32.74 15.86 -15.62
N ASP A 142 33.16 14.88 -14.83
CA ASP A 142 34.54 14.74 -14.36
C ASP A 142 35.49 14.32 -15.50
N GLU A 143 35.06 13.39 -16.35
CA GLU A 143 35.79 13.00 -17.57
C GLU A 143 35.96 14.18 -18.53
N ALA A 144 34.90 14.97 -18.75
CA ALA A 144 34.95 16.16 -19.59
C ALA A 144 35.89 17.23 -19.02
N ASN A 145 35.87 17.47 -17.71
CA ASN A 145 36.73 18.47 -17.06
C ASN A 145 38.22 18.06 -17.11
N THR A 146 38.51 16.77 -16.93
CA THR A 146 39.87 16.23 -17.08
C THR A 146 40.39 16.42 -18.49
N ALA A 147 39.58 16.09 -19.51
CA ALA A 147 39.92 16.30 -20.90
C ALA A 147 40.16 17.79 -21.23
N GLN A 148 39.30 18.67 -20.72
CA GLN A 148 39.40 20.11 -20.95
C GLN A 148 40.67 20.70 -20.30
N THR A 149 41.05 20.21 -19.12
CA THR A 149 42.28 20.62 -18.42
C THR A 149 43.54 20.19 -19.16
N ALA A 150 43.56 18.96 -19.68
CA ALA A 150 44.66 18.47 -20.51
C ALA A 150 44.81 19.30 -21.79
N GLN A 151 43.68 19.59 -22.45
CA GLN A 151 43.67 20.40 -23.67
C GLN A 151 44.10 21.86 -23.41
N LEU A 152 43.70 22.45 -22.28
CA LEU A 152 44.11 23.79 -21.90
C LEU A 152 45.62 23.87 -21.65
N LYS A 153 46.18 22.85 -20.99
CA LYS A 153 47.62 22.73 -20.77
C LYS A 153 48.38 22.66 -22.10
N ASP A 154 47.96 21.78 -23.01
CA ASP A 154 48.65 21.60 -24.30
C ASP A 154 48.53 22.83 -25.20
N ALA A 155 47.36 23.46 -25.25
CA ALA A 155 47.15 24.70 -25.98
C ALA A 155 48.01 25.83 -25.41
N LEU A 156 48.01 26.02 -24.09
CA LEU A 156 48.79 27.08 -23.44
C LEU A 156 50.30 26.90 -23.71
N VAL A 157 50.82 25.67 -23.60
CA VAL A 157 52.25 25.38 -23.81
C VAL A 157 52.65 25.61 -25.27
N ASN A 158 51.85 25.13 -26.23
CA ASN A 158 52.18 25.30 -27.65
C ASN A 158 52.06 26.76 -28.10
N ASP A 159 51.03 27.48 -27.68
CA ASP A 159 50.77 28.85 -28.11
C ASP A 159 51.79 29.82 -27.50
N LEU A 160 52.15 29.66 -26.22
CA LEU A 160 53.25 30.43 -25.61
C LEU A 160 54.59 30.12 -26.29
N ARG A 161 54.87 28.84 -26.60
CA ARG A 161 56.09 28.48 -27.31
C ARG A 161 56.13 29.13 -28.70
N GLY A 162 55.01 29.15 -29.40
CA GLY A 162 54.84 29.83 -30.69
C GLY A 162 55.14 31.32 -30.57
N LEU A 163 54.44 32.02 -29.68
CA LEU A 163 54.63 33.46 -29.44
C LEU A 163 56.06 33.82 -29.05
N LEU A 164 56.70 33.03 -28.17
CA LEU A 164 58.09 33.27 -27.78
C LEU A 164 59.07 33.07 -28.93
N THR A 165 58.83 32.06 -29.77
CA THR A 165 59.65 31.80 -30.96
C THR A 165 59.48 32.94 -31.96
N GLU A 166 58.25 33.36 -32.22
CA GLU A 166 57.93 34.46 -33.14
C GLU A 166 58.51 35.79 -32.67
N LEU A 167 58.35 36.14 -31.39
CA LEU A 167 58.93 37.36 -30.82
C LEU A 167 60.46 37.36 -30.91
N THR A 168 61.10 36.22 -30.63
CA THR A 168 62.55 36.08 -30.71
C THR A 168 63.03 36.22 -32.15
N GLU A 169 62.38 35.54 -33.10
CA GLU A 169 62.72 35.58 -34.52
C GLU A 169 62.50 36.98 -35.12
N ARG A 170 61.42 37.65 -34.73
CA ARG A 170 61.13 39.02 -35.12
C ARG A 170 62.15 40.00 -34.55
N GLN A 171 62.55 39.85 -33.28
CA GLN A 171 63.58 40.67 -32.67
C GLN A 171 64.95 40.49 -33.35
N ILE A 172 65.34 39.24 -33.64
CA ILE A 172 66.59 38.95 -34.38
C ILE A 172 66.54 39.56 -35.78
N THR A 173 65.39 39.49 -36.46
CA THR A 173 65.20 40.06 -37.79
C THR A 173 65.32 41.58 -37.79
N GLU A 174 64.66 42.27 -36.86
CA GLU A 174 64.77 43.72 -36.70
C GLU A 174 66.21 44.13 -36.34
N GLN A 175 66.90 43.36 -35.50
CA GLN A 175 68.29 43.62 -35.14
C GLN A 175 69.26 43.39 -36.31
N LYS A 176 69.00 42.38 -37.15
CA LYS A 176 69.74 42.16 -38.41
C LYS A 176 69.53 43.31 -39.39
N ASN A 177 68.30 43.81 -39.51
CA ASN A 177 67.98 44.96 -40.36
C ASN A 177 68.66 46.24 -39.84
N ALA A 178 68.65 46.48 -38.53
CA ALA A 178 69.37 47.58 -37.90
C ALA A 178 70.89 47.50 -38.15
N ASN A 179 71.48 46.30 -38.02
CA ASN A 179 72.90 46.08 -38.33
C ASN A 179 73.22 46.28 -39.81
N PHE A 180 72.31 45.88 -40.71
CA PHE A 180 72.49 46.10 -42.15
C PHE A 180 72.40 47.58 -42.52
N GLN A 181 71.47 48.33 -41.94
CA GLN A 181 71.38 49.79 -42.10
C GLN A 181 72.64 50.49 -41.57
N LEU A 182 73.18 50.04 -40.43
CA LEU A 182 74.45 50.52 -39.91
C LEU A 182 75.60 50.23 -40.89
N GLY A 183 75.67 49.01 -41.43
CA GLY A 183 76.65 48.63 -42.45
C GLY A 183 76.55 49.47 -43.72
N GLN A 184 75.34 49.83 -44.16
CA GLN A 184 75.13 50.75 -45.28
C GLN A 184 75.53 52.18 -44.93
N LEU A 185 75.22 52.68 -43.75
CA LEU A 185 75.61 54.03 -43.31
C LEU A 185 77.14 54.15 -43.25
N ILE A 186 77.81 53.13 -42.74
CA ILE A 186 79.27 53.01 -42.72
C ILE A 186 79.82 52.91 -44.14
N GLY A 187 79.22 52.07 -45.00
CA GLY A 187 79.63 51.92 -46.40
C GLY A 187 79.48 53.22 -47.21
N ASN A 188 78.39 53.96 -47.01
CA ASN A 188 78.15 55.26 -47.63
C ASN A 188 79.13 56.32 -47.10
N SER A 189 79.46 56.28 -45.81
CA SER A 189 80.46 57.17 -45.20
C SER A 189 81.86 56.86 -45.72
N MET A 190 82.20 55.57 -45.86
CA MET A 190 83.47 55.11 -46.42
C MET A 190 83.60 55.49 -47.90
N SER A 191 82.52 55.35 -48.68
CA SER A 191 82.47 55.79 -50.08
C SER A 191 82.64 57.31 -50.20
N ARG A 192 82.01 58.11 -49.32
CA ARG A 192 82.22 59.56 -49.29
C ARG A 192 83.66 59.93 -48.95
N VAL A 193 84.23 59.32 -47.91
CA VAL A 193 85.63 59.57 -47.53
C VAL A 193 86.57 59.18 -48.66
N SER A 194 86.36 58.02 -49.31
CA SER A 194 87.12 57.62 -50.50
C SER A 194 87.01 58.63 -51.63
N SER A 195 85.81 59.10 -51.95
CA SER A 195 85.62 60.10 -53.01
C SER A 195 86.28 61.44 -52.69
N SER A 196 86.23 61.88 -51.42
CA SER A 196 86.91 63.09 -50.99
C SER A 196 88.43 62.95 -50.99
N LEU A 197 88.96 61.75 -50.69
CA LEU A 197 90.38 61.45 -50.80
C LEU A 197 90.84 61.39 -52.27
N ASP A 198 90.02 60.84 -53.17
CA ASP A 198 90.28 60.84 -54.62
C ASP A 198 90.26 62.26 -55.21
N GLU A 199 89.32 63.11 -54.79
CA GLU A 199 89.27 64.53 -55.17
C GLU A 199 90.48 65.32 -54.64
N LEU A 200 90.92 65.02 -53.42
CA LEU A 200 92.13 65.60 -52.82
C LEU A 200 93.37 65.15 -53.61
N ALA A 201 93.48 63.85 -53.91
CA ALA A 201 94.58 63.28 -54.70
C ALA A 201 94.68 63.90 -56.11
N ASN A 202 93.54 64.09 -56.78
CA ASN A 202 93.47 64.73 -58.08
C ASN A 202 93.84 66.23 -58.04
N ASN A 203 93.46 66.97 -56.99
CA ASN A 203 93.85 68.38 -56.83
C ASN A 203 95.34 68.58 -56.54
N ILE A 204 96.01 67.59 -55.92
CA ILE A 204 97.46 67.62 -55.63
C ILE A 204 98.30 67.52 -56.91
N GLN A 205 97.79 66.86 -57.94
CA GLN A 205 98.54 66.64 -59.18
C GLN A 205 98.69 67.92 -60.02
N GLY A 206 97.99 69.00 -59.66
CA GLY A 206 97.91 70.25 -60.41
C GLY A 206 98.79 71.42 -59.98
N ASN A 207 99.20 71.59 -58.71
CA ASN A 207 99.98 72.79 -58.32
C ASN A 207 100.78 72.70 -57.01
N ASN A 208 102.02 73.19 -57.09
CA ASN A 208 102.99 73.59 -56.05
C ASN A 208 103.47 72.57 -54.99
N ALA A 209 104.80 72.44 -54.91
CA ALA A 209 105.53 71.61 -53.93
C ALA A 209 105.33 72.05 -52.47
N GLU A 210 104.98 73.31 -52.23
CA GLU A 210 104.75 73.88 -50.89
C GLU A 210 103.42 73.40 -50.27
N ASN A 211 102.40 73.13 -51.10
CA ASN A 211 101.13 72.55 -50.64
C ASN A 211 101.25 71.07 -50.27
N ARG A 212 102.19 70.30 -50.85
CA ARG A 212 102.38 68.88 -50.50
C ARG A 212 102.83 68.66 -49.07
N GLN A 213 103.59 69.59 -48.49
CA GLN A 213 104.06 69.48 -47.11
C GLN A 213 102.97 69.85 -46.09
N ASN A 214 102.16 70.88 -46.36
CA ASN A 214 101.00 71.22 -45.54
C ASN A 214 99.89 70.16 -45.64
N LEU A 215 99.77 69.49 -46.79
CA LEU A 215 98.74 68.50 -47.01
C LEU A 215 99.05 67.12 -46.42
N ALA A 216 100.32 66.72 -46.29
CA ALA A 216 100.69 65.52 -45.55
C ALA A 216 100.20 65.61 -44.09
N GLY A 217 100.37 66.77 -43.43
CA GLY A 217 99.84 67.01 -42.10
C GLY A 217 98.31 67.10 -42.04
N THR A 218 97.66 67.57 -43.10
CA THR A 218 96.19 67.64 -43.19
C THR A 218 95.57 66.25 -43.40
N LEU A 219 96.21 65.39 -44.21
CA LEU A 219 95.83 63.99 -44.42
C LEU A 219 96.02 63.16 -43.14
N ASP A 220 97.14 63.34 -42.44
CA ASP A 220 97.35 62.70 -41.14
C ASP A 220 96.27 63.13 -40.13
N GLN A 221 95.89 64.42 -40.10
CA GLN A 221 94.79 64.89 -39.24
C GLN A 221 93.41 64.39 -39.67
N LEU A 222 93.13 64.24 -40.97
CA LEU A 222 91.86 63.72 -41.47
C LEU A 222 91.73 62.21 -41.24
N ILE A 223 92.80 61.44 -41.44
CA ILE A 223 92.82 60.00 -41.17
C ILE A 223 92.76 59.74 -39.67
N ALA A 224 93.50 60.51 -38.85
CA ALA A 224 93.41 60.44 -37.40
C ALA A 224 92.00 60.82 -36.90
N GLY A 225 91.42 61.92 -37.40
CA GLY A 225 90.06 62.34 -37.05
C GLY A 225 88.97 61.36 -37.53
N PHE A 226 89.18 60.71 -38.67
CA PHE A 226 88.30 59.65 -39.16
C PHE A 226 88.44 58.37 -38.32
N MET A 227 89.66 57.94 -37.99
CA MET A 227 89.91 56.78 -37.11
C MET A 227 89.32 57.03 -35.72
N ASP A 228 89.51 58.20 -35.13
CA ASP A 228 88.89 58.56 -33.84
C ASP A 228 87.36 58.55 -33.93
N ARG A 229 86.78 59.07 -35.02
CA ARG A 229 85.32 59.08 -35.19
C ARG A 229 84.78 57.67 -35.44
N MET A 230 85.52 56.85 -36.17
CA MET A 230 85.20 55.46 -36.47
C MET A 230 85.29 54.61 -35.20
N ASP A 231 86.36 54.74 -34.40
CA ASP A 231 86.50 54.09 -33.10
C ASP A 231 85.44 54.55 -32.11
N ALA A 232 85.07 55.84 -32.11
CA ALA A 232 83.97 56.33 -31.28
C ALA A 232 82.62 55.73 -31.71
N MET A 233 82.32 55.70 -33.01
CA MET A 233 81.05 55.14 -33.51
C MET A 233 80.97 53.62 -33.36
N PHE A 234 82.05 52.88 -33.64
CA PHE A 234 82.09 51.43 -33.41
C PHE A 234 82.11 51.11 -31.92
N GLY A 235 82.83 51.89 -31.12
CA GLY A 235 82.86 51.75 -29.67
C GLY A 235 81.47 51.91 -29.05
N GLU A 236 80.79 53.02 -29.33
CA GLU A 236 79.46 53.33 -28.77
C GLU A 236 78.37 52.38 -29.28
N GLN A 237 78.37 52.06 -30.58
CA GLN A 237 77.39 51.13 -31.16
C GLN A 237 77.63 49.69 -30.68
N MET A 238 78.88 49.24 -30.56
CA MET A 238 79.18 47.89 -30.06
C MET A 238 78.85 47.78 -28.57
N HIS A 239 79.04 48.86 -27.80
CA HIS A 239 78.57 48.93 -26.42
C HIS A 239 77.03 48.85 -26.33
N THR A 240 76.32 49.47 -27.28
CA THR A 240 74.86 49.43 -27.35
C THR A 240 74.34 48.04 -27.75
N ILE A 241 75.00 47.38 -28.72
CA ILE A 241 74.69 45.99 -29.10
C ILE A 241 74.98 45.04 -27.94
N GLN A 242 76.11 45.19 -27.26
CA GLN A 242 76.46 44.40 -26.08
C GLN A 242 75.43 44.61 -24.94
N ALA A 243 74.99 45.84 -24.72
CA ALA A 243 73.96 46.17 -23.73
C ALA A 243 72.60 45.56 -24.09
N SER A 244 72.18 45.67 -25.35
CA SER A 244 70.93 45.07 -25.85
C SER A 244 70.97 43.54 -25.80
N MET A 245 72.12 42.92 -26.13
CA MET A 245 72.31 41.47 -26.05
C MET A 245 72.26 40.96 -24.60
N ASN A 246 72.89 41.67 -23.67
CA ASN A 246 72.79 41.37 -22.24
C ASN A 246 71.35 41.55 -21.73
N GLN A 247 70.64 42.58 -22.18
CA GLN A 247 69.24 42.82 -21.82
C GLN A 247 68.29 41.76 -22.38
N SER A 248 68.52 41.28 -23.61
CA SER A 248 67.77 40.17 -24.20
C SER A 248 68.03 38.86 -23.45
N ALA A 249 69.29 38.54 -23.11
CA ALA A 249 69.61 37.36 -22.32
C ALA A 249 68.93 37.39 -20.94
N GLN A 250 68.90 38.56 -20.28
CA GLN A 250 68.17 38.74 -19.01
C GLN A 250 66.66 38.60 -19.17
N THR A 251 66.08 39.10 -20.26
CA THR A 251 64.64 38.98 -20.54
C THR A 251 64.26 37.52 -20.79
N MET A 252 65.10 36.80 -21.53
CA MET A 252 64.93 35.36 -21.79
C MET A 252 64.99 34.53 -20.50
N PHE A 253 65.91 34.88 -19.59
CA PHE A 253 65.98 34.27 -18.26
C PHE A 253 64.73 34.58 -17.40
N ARG A 254 64.21 35.80 -17.44
CA ARG A 254 62.97 36.17 -16.73
C ARG A 254 61.74 35.43 -17.26
N VAL A 255 61.66 35.21 -18.57
CA VAL A 255 60.58 34.44 -19.19
C VAL A 255 60.67 32.97 -18.78
N GLU A 256 61.86 32.37 -18.81
CA GLU A 256 62.07 30.99 -18.37
C GLU A 256 61.69 30.81 -16.89
N GLN A 257 62.12 31.73 -16.03
CA GLN A 257 61.77 31.73 -14.61
C GLN A 257 60.27 31.94 -14.37
N ALA A 258 59.62 32.84 -15.13
CA ALA A 258 58.18 33.06 -15.06
C ALA A 258 57.38 31.84 -15.54
N MET A 259 57.87 31.13 -16.55
CA MET A 259 57.23 29.93 -17.10
C MET A 259 57.36 28.74 -16.14
N THR A 260 58.55 28.52 -15.58
CA THR A 260 58.77 27.53 -14.50
C THR A 260 57.95 27.89 -13.25
N GLY A 261 57.84 29.17 -12.92
CA GLY A 261 57.00 29.69 -11.85
C GLY A 261 55.50 29.45 -12.09
N LEU A 262 55.02 29.67 -13.32
CA LEU A 262 53.61 29.43 -13.70
C LEU A 262 53.27 27.94 -13.65
N VAL A 263 54.14 27.08 -14.17
CA VAL A 263 53.94 25.62 -14.12
C VAL A 263 53.93 25.11 -12.67
N ASN A 264 54.87 25.57 -11.83
CA ASN A 264 54.87 25.25 -10.41
C ASN A 264 53.63 25.81 -9.68
N ASN A 265 53.18 27.02 -10.02
CA ASN A 265 51.95 27.58 -9.45
C ASN A 265 50.71 26.80 -9.87
N ILE A 266 50.60 26.40 -11.14
CA ILE A 266 49.48 25.56 -11.62
C ILE A 266 49.49 24.23 -10.89
N GLN A 267 50.64 23.58 -10.74
CA GLN A 267 50.75 22.30 -10.05
C GLN A 267 50.44 22.44 -8.55
N THR A 268 50.93 23.49 -7.91
CA THR A 268 50.66 23.79 -6.49
C THR A 268 49.20 24.19 -6.27
N THR A 269 48.61 24.98 -7.16
CA THR A 269 47.19 25.37 -7.11
C THR A 269 46.29 24.17 -7.36
N THR A 270 46.66 23.27 -8.28
CA THR A 270 45.90 22.02 -8.51
C THR A 270 45.95 21.13 -7.27
N SER A 271 47.11 20.98 -6.63
CA SER A 271 47.23 20.26 -5.36
C SER A 271 46.48 20.94 -4.22
N ALA A 272 46.53 22.27 -4.12
CA ALA A 272 45.84 23.04 -3.09
C ALA A 272 44.31 23.00 -3.27
N VAL A 273 43.81 23.05 -4.51
CA VAL A 273 42.39 22.85 -4.81
C VAL A 273 41.98 21.42 -4.47
N MET A 274 42.83 20.43 -4.73
CA MET A 274 42.57 19.04 -4.33
C MET A 274 42.55 18.88 -2.80
N GLU A 275 43.45 19.56 -2.08
CA GLU A 275 43.50 19.59 -0.62
C GLU A 275 42.29 20.32 -0.02
N GLU A 276 41.84 21.43 -0.62
CA GLU A 276 40.61 22.15 -0.27
C GLU A 276 39.37 21.26 -0.49
N VAL A 277 39.32 20.50 -1.59
CA VAL A 277 38.25 19.53 -1.87
C VAL A 277 38.28 18.37 -0.88
N MET A 278 39.46 17.82 -0.55
CA MET A 278 39.59 16.79 0.48
C MET A 278 39.20 17.30 1.86
N ARG A 279 39.58 18.53 2.21
CA ARG A 279 39.21 19.19 3.47
C ARG A 279 37.72 19.50 3.52
N SER A 280 37.11 19.89 2.40
CA SER A 280 35.66 20.05 2.26
C SER A 280 34.94 18.71 2.41
N MET A 281 35.48 17.64 1.85
CA MET A 281 34.98 16.27 2.01
C MET A 281 35.11 15.79 3.45
N GLU A 282 36.24 16.03 4.12
CA GLU A 282 36.45 15.75 5.55
C GLU A 282 35.44 16.54 6.41
N THR A 283 35.26 17.83 6.13
CA THR A 283 34.30 18.69 6.84
C THR A 283 32.86 18.23 6.60
N THR A 284 32.54 17.74 5.41
CA THR A 284 31.23 17.19 5.05
C THR A 284 31.02 15.83 5.69
N MET A 285 32.04 14.97 5.74
CA MET A 285 32.02 13.70 6.47
C MET A 285 31.85 13.93 7.96
N GLN A 286 32.58 14.87 8.57
CA GLN A 286 32.39 15.27 9.96
C GLN A 286 30.99 15.84 10.21
N ARG A 287 30.46 16.70 9.33
CA ARG A 287 29.06 17.16 9.43
C ARG A 287 28.07 16.02 9.31
N THR A 288 28.33 15.05 8.43
CA THR A 288 27.47 13.87 8.24
C THR A 288 27.55 12.95 9.46
N GLN A 289 28.72 12.81 10.07
CA GLN A 289 28.94 12.01 11.27
C GLN A 289 28.32 12.66 12.51
N VAL A 290 28.50 13.97 12.70
CA VAL A 290 27.82 14.75 13.74
C VAL A 290 26.30 14.77 13.52
N SER A 291 25.85 14.82 12.26
CA SER A 291 24.43 14.69 11.92
C SER A 291 23.91 13.28 12.19
N GLN A 292 24.71 12.24 11.99
CA GLN A 292 24.36 10.86 12.33
C GLN A 292 24.31 10.66 13.85
N GLU A 293 25.25 11.22 14.61
CA GLU A 293 25.24 11.20 16.08
C GLU A 293 24.01 11.94 16.61
N LYS A 294 23.72 13.16 16.12
CA LYS A 294 22.50 13.89 16.47
C LYS A 294 21.22 13.17 16.04
N MET A 295 21.24 12.48 14.89
CA MET A 295 20.11 11.70 14.43
C MET A 295 19.93 10.45 15.29
N THR A 296 21.01 9.82 15.75
CA THR A 296 20.99 8.68 16.69
C THR A 296 20.55 9.11 18.08
N GLU A 297 20.99 10.28 18.55
CA GLU A 297 20.52 10.92 19.80
C GLU A 297 19.02 11.24 19.71
N LYS A 298 18.59 11.90 18.63
CA LYS A 298 17.17 12.16 18.34
C LYS A 298 16.35 10.89 18.17
N MET A 299 16.91 9.83 17.61
CA MET A 299 16.27 8.52 17.47
C MET A 299 16.11 7.86 18.84
N ASN A 300 17.12 7.93 19.70
CA ASN A 300 17.03 7.47 21.09
C ASN A 300 16.00 8.29 21.89
N ASP A 301 15.97 9.61 21.74
CA ASP A 301 14.95 10.47 22.33
C ASP A 301 13.55 10.11 21.81
N PHE A 302 13.40 9.89 20.51
CA PHE A 302 12.15 9.47 19.90
C PHE A 302 11.70 8.10 20.38
N VAL A 303 12.62 7.14 20.50
CA VAL A 303 12.35 5.80 21.05
C VAL A 303 11.94 5.90 22.51
N ASN A 304 12.64 6.70 23.33
CA ASN A 304 12.27 6.94 24.73
C ASN A 304 10.89 7.62 24.83
N GLN A 305 10.60 8.57 23.93
CA GLN A 305 9.31 9.25 23.87
C GLN A 305 8.19 8.29 23.46
N LEU A 306 8.42 7.43 22.46
CA LEU A 306 7.51 6.34 22.08
C LEU A 306 7.30 5.35 23.22
N GLN A 307 8.36 4.98 23.94
CA GLN A 307 8.28 4.05 25.05
C GLN A 307 7.48 4.62 26.22
N ASN A 308 7.66 5.90 26.53
CA ASN A 308 6.85 6.62 27.52
C ASN A 308 5.40 6.77 27.08
N GLN A 309 5.17 7.09 25.80
CA GLN A 309 3.81 7.23 25.26
C GLN A 309 3.08 5.88 25.22
N MET A 310 3.78 4.79 24.89
CA MET A 310 3.26 3.43 25.02
C MET A 310 2.98 3.05 26.47
N HIS A 311 3.80 3.48 27.42
CA HIS A 311 3.54 3.27 28.85
C HIS A 311 2.28 4.00 29.30
N GLU A 312 2.12 5.28 28.96
CA GLU A 312 0.89 6.05 29.22
C GLU A 312 -0.33 5.44 28.54
N GLN A 313 -0.19 5.00 27.28
CA GLN A 313 -1.28 4.38 26.54
C GLN A 313 -1.67 3.01 27.12
N GLN A 314 -0.70 2.22 27.58
CA GLN A 314 -0.93 0.95 28.25
C GLN A 314 -1.54 1.13 29.64
N GLN A 315 -1.16 2.19 30.36
CA GLN A 315 -1.74 2.55 31.65
C GLN A 315 -3.19 3.03 31.50
N ASN A 316 -3.47 3.87 30.49
CA ASN A 316 -4.82 4.31 30.13
C ASN A 316 -5.68 3.15 29.62
N ALA A 317 -5.12 2.23 28.83
CA ALA A 317 -5.81 1.03 28.38
C ALA A 317 -6.15 0.12 29.57
N ASN A 318 -5.24 -0.06 30.53
CA ASN A 318 -5.49 -0.81 31.76
C ASN A 318 -6.57 -0.15 32.63
N GLN A 319 -6.55 1.18 32.80
CA GLN A 319 -7.59 1.90 33.53
C GLN A 319 -8.96 1.77 32.84
N THR A 320 -8.99 1.89 31.51
CA THR A 320 -10.22 1.72 30.72
C THR A 320 -10.73 0.29 30.78
N MET A 321 -9.83 -0.70 30.76
CA MET A 321 -10.16 -2.12 30.88
C MET A 321 -10.67 -2.44 32.29
N GLN A 322 -10.05 -1.90 33.34
CA GLN A 322 -10.53 -2.04 34.72
C GLN A 322 -11.90 -1.37 34.91
N ALA A 323 -12.11 -0.17 34.35
CA ALA A 323 -13.40 0.49 34.38
C ALA A 323 -14.47 -0.30 33.61
N GLY A 324 -14.09 -0.91 32.47
CA GLY A 324 -14.94 -1.82 31.70
C GLY A 324 -15.32 -3.08 32.49
N LEU A 325 -14.34 -3.73 33.13
CA LEU A 325 -14.56 -4.90 33.98
C LEU A 325 -15.43 -4.58 35.21
N ALA A 326 -15.21 -3.44 35.85
CA ALA A 326 -16.05 -2.97 36.96
C ALA A 326 -17.50 -2.74 36.51
N ARG A 327 -17.70 -2.17 35.31
CA ARG A 327 -19.02 -1.95 34.74
C ARG A 327 -19.71 -3.26 34.35
N ILE A 328 -18.97 -4.24 33.82
CA ILE A 328 -19.47 -5.58 33.53
C ILE A 328 -19.89 -6.29 34.82
N ALA A 329 -19.07 -6.24 35.87
CA ALA A 329 -19.40 -6.82 37.17
C ALA A 329 -20.67 -6.18 37.76
N GLN A 330 -20.82 -4.86 37.63
CA GLN A 330 -22.00 -4.14 38.11
C GLN A 330 -23.27 -4.49 37.32
N VAL A 331 -23.17 -4.65 36.00
CA VAL A 331 -24.28 -5.11 35.14
C VAL A 331 -24.64 -6.57 35.45
N GLN A 332 -23.66 -7.42 35.71
CA GLN A 332 -23.87 -8.81 36.07
C GLN A 332 -24.59 -8.94 37.43
N GLU A 333 -24.21 -8.15 38.43
CA GLU A 333 -24.88 -8.09 39.73
C GLU A 333 -26.34 -7.65 39.58
N GLN A 334 -26.60 -6.59 38.80
CA GLN A 334 -27.96 -6.13 38.51
C GLN A 334 -28.80 -7.18 37.77
N GLN A 335 -28.23 -7.86 36.77
CA GLN A 335 -28.92 -8.96 36.09
C GLN A 335 -29.23 -10.11 37.05
N HIS A 336 -28.32 -10.45 37.96
CA HIS A 336 -28.54 -11.53 38.93
C HIS A 336 -29.65 -11.19 39.92
N GLN A 337 -29.71 -9.95 40.40
CA GLN A 337 -30.83 -9.46 41.22
C GLN A 337 -32.14 -9.43 40.45
N GLN A 338 -32.14 -8.99 39.19
CA GLN A 338 -33.34 -9.01 38.36
C GLN A 338 -33.86 -10.43 38.12
N LEU A 339 -32.97 -11.38 37.81
CA LEU A 339 -33.32 -12.79 37.63
C LEU A 339 -33.85 -13.40 38.93
N THR A 340 -33.25 -13.06 40.08
CA THR A 340 -33.73 -13.51 41.39
C THR A 340 -35.15 -13.01 41.65
N ASN A 341 -35.41 -11.71 41.44
CA ASN A 341 -36.75 -11.14 41.62
C ASN A 341 -37.77 -11.74 40.65
N GLN A 342 -37.40 -11.94 39.38
CA GLN A 342 -38.27 -12.59 38.40
C GLN A 342 -38.58 -14.04 38.77
N THR A 343 -37.60 -14.75 39.35
CA THR A 343 -37.79 -16.13 39.83
C THR A 343 -38.72 -16.16 41.05
N GLU A 344 -38.59 -15.19 41.95
CA GLU A 344 -39.48 -15.04 43.11
C GLU A 344 -40.93 -14.77 42.68
N ASP A 345 -41.14 -13.84 41.74
CA ASP A 345 -42.45 -13.56 41.15
C ASP A 345 -43.04 -14.79 40.45
N LEU A 346 -42.20 -15.56 39.73
CA LEU A 346 -42.64 -16.79 39.06
C LEU A 346 -43.08 -17.85 40.08
N ILE A 347 -42.35 -18.00 41.19
CA ILE A 347 -42.71 -18.93 42.28
C ILE A 347 -44.05 -18.54 42.89
N VAL A 348 -44.28 -17.24 43.13
CA VAL A 348 -45.57 -16.74 43.64
C VAL A 348 -46.70 -17.04 42.65
N SER A 349 -46.51 -16.70 41.37
CA SER A 349 -47.52 -16.91 40.33
C SER A 349 -47.86 -18.40 40.12
N VAL A 350 -46.86 -19.27 40.14
CA VAL A 350 -47.06 -20.74 40.08
C VAL A 350 -47.80 -21.24 41.33
N GLY A 351 -47.49 -20.69 42.51
CA GLY A 351 -48.19 -20.99 43.75
C GLY A 351 -49.68 -20.60 43.69
N GLU A 352 -49.98 -19.40 43.20
CA GLU A 352 -51.37 -18.94 43.00
C GLU A 352 -52.11 -19.79 41.97
N ALA A 353 -51.47 -20.11 40.84
CA ALA A 353 -52.04 -20.97 39.81
C ALA A 353 -52.35 -22.38 40.35
N ALA A 354 -51.46 -22.95 41.17
CA ALA A 354 -51.67 -24.23 41.82
C ALA A 354 -52.86 -24.20 42.80
N GLN A 355 -53.04 -23.11 43.56
CA GLN A 355 -54.21 -22.93 44.42
C GLN A 355 -55.52 -22.83 43.63
N ILE A 356 -55.54 -22.05 42.54
CA ILE A 356 -56.70 -21.95 41.65
C ILE A 356 -57.02 -23.32 41.03
N MET A 357 -56.00 -24.05 40.59
CA MET A 357 -56.17 -25.40 40.05
C MET A 357 -56.75 -26.36 41.11
N GLN A 358 -56.26 -26.30 42.35
CA GLN A 358 -56.78 -27.10 43.46
C GLN A 358 -58.26 -26.76 43.76
N ALA A 359 -58.63 -25.47 43.72
CA ALA A 359 -60.01 -25.03 43.88
C ALA A 359 -60.91 -25.56 42.75
N ASN A 360 -60.47 -25.46 41.50
CA ASN A 360 -61.19 -25.98 40.33
C ASN A 360 -61.37 -27.49 40.39
N VAL A 361 -60.33 -28.25 40.79
CA VAL A 361 -60.42 -29.70 40.97
C VAL A 361 -61.42 -30.06 42.08
N THR A 362 -61.44 -29.30 43.16
CA THR A 362 -62.38 -29.51 44.27
C THR A 362 -63.82 -29.25 43.81
N GLU A 363 -64.04 -28.19 43.03
CA GLU A 363 -65.35 -27.86 42.48
C GLU A 363 -65.81 -28.89 41.43
N LEU A 364 -64.92 -29.34 40.55
CA LEU A 364 -65.20 -30.43 39.62
C LEU A 364 -65.57 -31.71 40.36
N LYS A 365 -64.86 -32.05 41.45
CA LYS A 365 -65.21 -33.20 42.31
C LYS A 365 -66.61 -33.03 42.90
N ARG A 366 -66.96 -31.83 43.39
CA ARG A 366 -68.28 -31.54 43.96
C ARG A 366 -69.38 -31.69 42.91
N VAL A 367 -69.26 -31.02 41.77
CA VAL A 367 -70.23 -31.07 40.68
C VAL A 367 -70.40 -32.50 40.15
N THR A 368 -69.30 -33.24 39.98
CA THR A 368 -69.35 -34.65 39.56
C THR A 368 -70.08 -35.51 40.58
N THR A 369 -69.82 -35.30 41.87
CA THR A 369 -70.51 -36.03 42.96
C THR A 369 -72.00 -35.71 42.97
N ASP A 370 -72.38 -34.44 42.83
CA ASP A 370 -73.78 -34.01 42.77
C ASP A 370 -74.49 -34.58 41.54
N ALA A 371 -73.83 -34.60 40.38
CA ALA A 371 -74.36 -35.19 39.16
C ALA A 371 -74.57 -36.70 39.30
N VAL A 372 -73.62 -37.42 39.90
CA VAL A 372 -73.74 -38.87 40.16
C VAL A 372 -74.87 -39.15 41.15
N ASN A 373 -74.99 -38.38 42.23
CA ASN A 373 -76.09 -38.52 43.20
C ASN A 373 -77.46 -38.23 42.56
N GLY A 374 -77.54 -37.18 41.73
CA GLY A 374 -78.72 -36.84 40.95
C GLY A 374 -79.11 -37.94 39.97
N MET A 375 -78.12 -38.52 39.27
CA MET A 375 -78.32 -39.64 38.35
C MET A 375 -78.80 -40.89 39.07
N ASN A 376 -78.21 -41.21 40.24
CA ASN A 376 -78.62 -42.36 41.05
C ASN A 376 -80.06 -42.19 41.56
N SER A 377 -80.40 -40.98 42.03
CA SER A 377 -81.78 -40.63 42.42
C SER A 377 -82.75 -40.71 41.24
N GLY A 378 -82.33 -40.27 40.05
CA GLY A 378 -83.10 -40.38 38.82
C GLY A 378 -83.33 -41.83 38.41
N ALA A 379 -82.30 -42.68 38.51
CA ALA A 379 -82.38 -44.11 38.24
C ALA A 379 -83.35 -44.81 39.20
N ASP A 380 -83.33 -44.48 40.49
CA ASP A 380 -84.25 -45.06 41.47
C ASP A 380 -85.70 -44.61 41.23
N ARG A 381 -85.92 -43.34 40.86
CA ARG A 381 -87.24 -42.86 40.40
C ARG A 381 -87.71 -43.59 39.14
N MET A 382 -86.83 -43.80 38.16
CA MET A 382 -87.15 -44.56 36.95
C MET A 382 -87.52 -46.01 37.28
N LYS A 383 -86.77 -46.67 38.18
CA LYS A 383 -87.08 -48.02 38.65
C LYS A 383 -88.46 -48.09 39.31
N ASN A 384 -88.75 -47.18 40.24
CA ASN A 384 -90.06 -47.12 40.90
C ASN A 384 -91.20 -46.86 39.92
N ALA A 385 -91.00 -46.00 38.92
CA ALA A 385 -91.96 -45.78 37.85
C ALA A 385 -92.18 -47.04 36.99
N ALA A 386 -91.11 -47.76 36.64
CA ALA A 386 -91.19 -49.03 35.90
C ALA A 386 -91.96 -50.11 36.69
N ASP A 387 -91.73 -50.22 38.00
CA ASP A 387 -92.48 -51.13 38.88
C ASP A 387 -93.97 -50.75 38.95
N ALA A 388 -94.28 -49.46 39.03
CA ALA A 388 -95.65 -48.96 39.00
C ALA A 388 -96.34 -49.25 37.67
N PHE A 389 -95.66 -49.05 36.54
CA PHE A 389 -96.17 -49.42 35.21
C PHE A 389 -96.40 -50.92 35.08
N THR A 390 -95.49 -51.74 35.63
CA THR A 390 -95.65 -53.21 35.64
C THR A 390 -96.89 -53.62 36.43
N LYS A 391 -97.11 -53.04 37.63
CA LYS A 391 -98.32 -53.26 38.44
C LYS A 391 -99.59 -52.80 37.72
N ALA A 392 -99.56 -51.65 37.06
CA ALA A 392 -100.67 -51.16 36.25
C ALA A 392 -100.98 -52.12 35.10
N GLY A 393 -99.95 -52.62 34.41
CA GLY A 393 -100.07 -53.64 33.36
C GLY A 393 -100.75 -54.90 33.88
N HIS A 394 -100.32 -55.46 35.01
CA HIS A 394 -100.98 -56.61 35.64
C HIS A 394 -102.44 -56.34 36.00
N SER A 395 -102.76 -55.14 36.48
CA SER A 395 -104.14 -54.77 36.83
C SER A 395 -105.03 -54.69 35.59
N ILE A 396 -104.52 -54.14 34.49
CA ILE A 396 -105.23 -54.10 33.20
C ILE A 396 -105.45 -55.51 32.67
N THR A 397 -104.43 -56.38 32.70
CA THR A 397 -104.58 -57.78 32.32
C THR A 397 -105.65 -58.47 33.17
N GLY A 398 -105.65 -58.24 34.49
CA GLY A 398 -106.68 -58.80 35.38
C GLY A 398 -108.10 -58.28 35.12
N VAL A 399 -108.25 -57.01 34.71
CA VAL A 399 -109.54 -56.46 34.27
C VAL A 399 -109.98 -57.10 32.95
N LEU A 400 -109.07 -57.25 31.99
CA LEU A 400 -109.35 -57.92 30.70
C LEU A 400 -109.77 -59.38 30.91
N ASP A 401 -109.07 -60.11 31.79
CA ASP A 401 -109.39 -61.49 32.14
C ASP A 401 -110.78 -61.63 32.79
N LYS A 402 -111.23 -60.63 33.57
CA LYS A 402 -112.59 -60.60 34.15
C LYS A 402 -113.65 -60.09 33.16
N ALA A 403 -113.28 -59.19 32.25
CA ALA A 403 -114.19 -58.65 31.25
C ALA A 403 -114.58 -59.71 30.20
N ASN A 404 -113.67 -60.61 29.85
CA ASN A 404 -113.92 -61.69 28.88
C ASN A 404 -115.09 -62.64 29.27
N PRO A 405 -115.14 -63.22 30.48
CA PRO A 405 -116.29 -64.02 30.90
C PRO A 405 -117.55 -63.17 31.08
N LEU A 406 -117.44 -61.90 31.52
CA LEU A 406 -118.59 -61.01 31.64
C LEU A 406 -119.23 -60.71 30.28
N ALA A 407 -118.43 -60.45 29.24
CA ALA A 407 -118.90 -60.27 27.87
C ALA A 407 -119.59 -61.54 27.33
N THR A 408 -119.00 -62.70 27.64
CA THR A 408 -119.59 -64.00 27.30
C THR A 408 -120.95 -64.20 28.00
N GLN A 409 -121.05 -63.82 29.27
CA GLN A 409 -122.26 -63.95 30.07
C GLN A 409 -123.35 -62.94 29.65
N LEU A 410 -122.97 -61.71 29.30
CA LEU A 410 -123.86 -60.71 28.69
C LEU A 410 -124.42 -61.21 27.35
N SER A 411 -123.57 -61.78 26.49
CA SER A 411 -123.99 -62.38 25.21
C SER A 411 -124.97 -63.54 25.42
N SER A 412 -124.68 -64.44 26.37
CA SER A 412 -125.58 -65.54 26.75
C SER A 412 -126.92 -65.03 27.29
N THR A 413 -126.90 -64.02 28.16
CA THR A 413 -128.11 -63.40 28.73
C THR A 413 -128.93 -62.70 27.65
N SER A 414 -128.28 -62.00 26.72
CA SER A 414 -128.93 -61.39 25.55
C SER A 414 -129.61 -62.43 24.65
N ASN A 415 -128.97 -63.58 24.42
CA ASN A 415 -129.57 -64.70 23.70
C ASN A 415 -130.78 -65.27 24.44
N LEU A 416 -130.69 -65.45 25.77
CA LEU A 416 -131.82 -65.89 26.59
C LEU A 416 -132.98 -64.88 26.57
N LEU A 417 -132.69 -63.57 26.62
CA LEU A 417 -133.70 -62.51 26.51
C LEU A 417 -134.35 -62.50 25.12
N THR A 418 -133.56 -62.70 24.07
CA THR A 418 -134.06 -62.81 22.69
C THR A 418 -134.97 -64.02 22.55
N GLN A 419 -134.56 -65.18 23.06
CA GLN A 419 -135.39 -66.40 23.09
C GLN A 419 -136.66 -66.21 23.90
N ALA A 420 -136.59 -65.59 25.08
CA ALA A 420 -137.75 -65.29 25.91
C ALA A 420 -138.72 -64.32 25.20
N SER A 421 -138.20 -63.29 24.53
CA SER A 421 -139.00 -62.35 23.75
C SER A 421 -139.70 -63.02 22.55
N GLN A 422 -139.03 -63.95 21.87
CA GLN A 422 -139.60 -64.77 20.80
C GLN A 422 -140.67 -65.72 21.34
N HIS A 423 -140.45 -66.33 22.51
CA HIS A 423 -141.44 -67.17 23.17
C HIS A 423 -142.70 -66.38 23.55
N LEU A 424 -142.53 -65.15 24.05
CA LEU A 424 -143.64 -64.26 24.38
C LEU A 424 -144.41 -63.83 23.12
N ALA A 425 -143.70 -63.52 22.03
CA ALA A 425 -144.31 -63.16 20.75
C ALA A 425 -145.13 -64.32 20.16
N ASN A 426 -144.63 -65.56 20.24
CA ASN A 426 -145.34 -66.75 19.75
C ASN A 426 -146.56 -67.14 20.60
N HIS A 427 -146.62 -66.72 21.87
CA HIS A 427 -147.75 -67.02 22.76
C HIS A 427 -148.88 -65.97 22.68
N LEU A 428 -148.63 -64.85 21.98
CA LEU A 428 -149.55 -63.74 21.76
C LEU A 428 -150.14 -63.70 20.32
N SER A 429 -149.78 -64.68 19.48
CA SER A 429 -150.38 -64.96 18.16
C SER A 429 -151.17 -66.26 18.18
#